data_AF-A0A1X2HM02-F1
#
_entry.id   AF-A0A1X2HM02-F1
#
_cell.length_a   1.000
_cell.length_b   1.000
_cell.length_c   1.000
_cell.angle_alpha   90.00
_cell.angle_beta   90.00
_cell.angle_gamma   90.00
#
_symmetry.space_group_name_H-M   'P 1'
#
loop_
_entity.id
_entity.type
_entity.pdbx_description
1 polymer ?
#
loop_
_entity_poly.entity_id
_entity_poly.type
_entity_poly.pdbx_seq_one_letter_code
_entity_poly.pdbx_strand_id
1 'polypeptide(L)' 'KHRRRTSQAQARILEAAFEENPKPSATKRRSLAEELLMKPRNVQIWFQNRRAKAKQQ' A
#
# COMPACT_ATOMS: atom_id res chain seq x y z
N LYS A 1 20.37 3.92 1.95
CA LYS A 1 19.01 4.39 2.33
C LYS A 1 18.28 3.22 3.02
N HIS A 2 18.04 3.28 4.33
CA HIS A 2 17.37 2.19 5.07
C HIS A 2 15.93 1.99 4.55
N ARG A 3 15.63 0.81 4.02
CA ARG A 3 14.28 0.46 3.58
C ARG A 3 13.44 0.19 4.83
N ARG A 4 12.64 1.18 5.26
CA ARG A 4 11.65 0.95 6.31
C ARG A 4 10.67 -0.10 5.80
N ARG A 5 10.71 -1.29 6.39
CA ARG A 5 9.75 -2.36 6.11
C ARG A 5 8.42 -1.91 6.70
N THR A 6 7.36 -2.01 5.90
CA THR A 6 5.99 -1.89 6.38
C THR A 6 5.78 -2.96 7.47
N SER A 7 5.22 -2.58 8.62
CA SER A 7 4.95 -3.55 9.68
C SER A 7 3.89 -4.57 9.21
N GLN A 8 3.81 -5.74 9.86
CA GLN A 8 2.82 -6.75 9.50
C GLN A 8 1.39 -6.22 9.65
N ALA A 9 1.12 -5.40 10.67
CA ALA A 9 -0.18 -4.75 10.86
C ALA A 9 -0.51 -3.78 9.71
N GLN A 10 0.46 -2.95 9.29
CA GLN A 10 0.27 -2.05 8.15
C GLN A 10 0.08 -2.81 6.84
N ALA A 11 0.77 -3.94 6.66
CA ALA A 11 0.62 -4.78 5.48
C ALA A 11 -0.78 -5.38 5.37
N ARG A 12 -1.37 -5.86 6.48
CA ARG A 12 -2.74 -6.41 6.49
C ARG A 12 -3.78 -5.39 6.04
N ILE A 13 -3.68 -4.14 6.50
CA ILE A 13 -4.60 -3.06 6.10
C ILE A 13 -4.44 -2.76 4.60
N LEU A 14 -3.20 -2.69 4.11
CA LEU A 14 -2.93 -2.47 2.69
C LEU A 14 -3.42 -3.63 1.80
N GLU A 15 -3.34 -4.87 2.29
CA GLU A 15 -3.85 -6.07 1.61
C GLU A 15 -5.37 -6.07 1.54
N ALA A 16 -6.06 -5.80 2.65
CA ALA A 16 -7.53 -5.66 2.65
C ALA A 16 -7.99 -4.56 1.68
N ALA A 17 -7.33 -3.39 1.72
CA ALA A 17 -7.63 -2.31 0.78
C ALA A 17 -7.31 -2.66 -0.69
N PHE A 18 -6.35 -3.55 -0.93
CA PHE A 18 -6.00 -4.04 -2.27
C PHE A 18 -7.02 -5.02 -2.83
N GLU A 19 -7.58 -5.89 -1.99
CA GLU A 19 -8.66 -6.81 -2.36
C GLU A 19 -9.92 -6.06 -2.77
N GLU A 20 -10.26 -4.97 -2.07
CA GLU A 20 -11.36 -4.08 -2.45
C GLU A 20 -11.06 -3.28 -3.72
N ASN A 21 -9.86 -2.68 -3.80
CA ASN A 21 -9.47 -1.86 -4.94
C ASN A 21 -7.95 -1.91 -5.22
N PRO A 22 -7.51 -2.67 -6.24
CA PRO A 22 -6.09 -2.80 -6.58
C PRO A 22 -5.48 -1.53 -7.22
N LYS A 23 -6.32 -0.56 -7.60
CA LYS A 23 -5.94 0.74 -8.19
C LYS A 23 -6.59 1.89 -7.39
N PRO A 24 -6.19 2.10 -6.11
CA PRO A 24 -6.80 3.13 -5.29
C PRO A 24 -6.53 4.52 -5.87
N SER A 25 -7.56 5.37 -5.82
CA SER A 25 -7.48 6.78 -6.21
C SER A 25 -6.52 7.57 -5.30
N ALA A 26 -6.14 8.77 -5.71
CA ALA A 26 -5.25 9.63 -4.90
C ALA A 26 -5.82 9.90 -3.51
N THR A 27 -7.14 10.11 -3.40
CA THR A 27 -7.84 10.33 -2.13
C THR A 27 -7.74 9.10 -1.22
N LYS A 28 -8.08 7.90 -1.72
CA LYS A 28 -7.99 6.66 -0.93
C LYS A 28 -6.55 6.38 -0.47
N ARG A 29 -5.55 6.68 -1.31
CA ARG A 29 -4.13 6.56 -0.92
C ARG A 29 -3.72 7.54 0.17
N ARG A 30 -4.30 8.74 0.23
CA ARG A 30 -4.04 9.71 1.31
C ARG A 30 -4.66 9.25 2.62
N SER A 31 -5.91 8.80 2.60
CA SER A 31 -6.56 8.24 3.81
C SER A 31 -5.79 7.04 4.38
N LEU A 32 -5.36 6.10 3.53
CA LEU A 32 -4.52 4.98 3.96
C LEU A 32 -3.16 5.43 4.48
N ALA A 33 -2.59 6.50 3.92
CA ALA A 33 -1.32 7.04 4.37
C ALA A 33 -1.44 7.68 5.77
N GLU A 34 -2.54 8.38 6.03
CA GLU A 34 -2.86 8.95 7.34
C GLU A 34 -3.09 7.85 8.39
N GLU A 35 -3.92 6.86 8.07
CA GLU A 35 -4.23 5.73 8.96
C GLU A 35 -2.99 4.90 9.32
N LEU A 36 -2.09 4.69 8.34
CA LEU A 36 -0.89 3.89 8.52
C LEU A 36 0.31 4.70 9.02
N LEU A 37 0.18 6.02 9.21
CA LEU A 37 1.28 6.94 9.49
C LEU A 37 2.44 6.78 8.48
N MET A 38 2.08 6.62 7.20
CA MET A 38 2.98 6.44 6.08
C MET A 38 2.93 7.66 5.15
N LYS A 39 3.96 7.85 4.33
CA LYS A 39 3.88 8.83 3.24
C LYS A 39 2.98 8.28 2.13
N PRO A 40 2.12 9.09 1.48
CA PRO A 40 1.30 8.65 0.34
C PRO A 40 2.11 7.98 -0.79
N ARG A 41 3.37 8.41 -0.97
CA ARG A 41 4.31 7.80 -1.90
C ARG A 41 4.65 6.34 -1.53
N ASN A 42 4.79 6.02 -0.26
CA ASN A 42 5.08 4.66 0.19
C ASN A 42 3.89 3.75 -0.06
N VAL A 43 2.67 4.23 0.19
CA VAL A 43 1.42 3.52 -0.15
C VAL A 43 1.36 3.29 -1.66
N GLN A 44 1.61 4.31 -2.48
CA GLN A 44 1.65 4.15 -3.93
C GLN A 44 2.66 3.08 -4.40
N ILE A 45 3.89 3.11 -3.90
CA ILE A 45 4.92 2.11 -4.23
C ILE A 45 4.49 0.71 -3.78
N TRP A 46 3.88 0.60 -2.60
CA TRP A 46 3.37 -0.68 -2.11
C TRP A 46 2.32 -1.26 -3.06
N PHE A 47 1.33 -0.46 -3.48
CA PHE A 47 0.31 -0.91 -4.45
C PHE A 47 0.91 -1.24 -5.82
N GLN A 48 1.92 -0.50 -6.28
CA GLN A 48 2.65 -0.83 -7.52
C GLN A 48 3.36 -2.18 -7.40
N ASN A 49 4.10 -2.41 -6.32
CA ASN A 49 4.82 -3.66 -6.08
C ASN A 49 3.84 -4.83 -5.89
N ARG A 50 2.73 -4.63 -5.19
CA ARG A 50 1.71 -5.65 -4.96
C ARG A 50 1.05 -6.10 -6.26
N ARG A 51 0.76 -5.16 -7.19
CA ARG A 51 0.27 -5.49 -8.54
C ARG A 51 1.31 -6.21 -9.39
N ALA A 52 2.58 -5.78 -9.33
CA ALA A 52 3.65 -6.46 -10.05
C ALA A 52 3.78 -7.92 -9.59
N LYS A 53 3.73 -8.16 -8.27
CA LYS A 53 3.72 -9.51 -7.70
C LYS A 53 2.48 -10.30 -8.14
N ALA A 54 1.29 -9.70 -8.14
CA ALA A 54 0.06 -10.35 -8.58
C ALA A 54 0.07 -10.75 -10.07
N LYS A 55 0.81 -10.02 -10.91
CA LYS A 55 0.98 -10.35 -12.34
C LYS A 55 2.03 -11.45 -12.57
N GLN A 56 2.95 -11.62 -11.63
CA GLN A 56 4.02 -12.62 -11.69
C GLN A 56 3.63 -13.96 -11.05
N GLN A 57 2.45 -14.03 -10.43
CA GLN A 57 1.80 -15.26 -9.99
C GLN A 57 0.81 -15.72 -11.05
#